data_AF-A0A1B6GF35-F1
#
_entry.id   AF-A0A1B6GF35-F1
#
_cell.length_a   1.000
_cell.length_b   1.000
_cell.length_c   1.000
_cell.angle_alpha   90.00
_cell.angle_beta   90.00
_cell.angle_gamma   90.00
#
_symmetry.space_group_name_H-M   'P 1'
#
loop_
_entity.id
_entity.type
_entity.pdbx_description
1 polymer ?
#
loop_
_entity_poly.entity_id
_entity_poly.type
_entity_poly.pdbx_seq_one_letter_code
_entity_poly.pdbx_strand_id
1 'polypeptide(L)'
;QEIEIDFYFGAPVDNNIIAKGSVPIVRMFGITNEGHSVCCHVHGFFPYFMIKLPANFDQDDVLSFQNKLNTAIIADMKSNKENIPKAVISVEIVLAQSLF
;
A
#
# COMPACT_ATOMS: atom_id res chain seq x y z
N GLN A 1 3.87 17.06 -20.82
CA GLN A 1 3.24 17.47 -19.55
C GLN A 1 4.14 16.99 -18.44
N GLU A 2 4.68 17.91 -17.65
CA GLU A 2 5.36 17.56 -16.41
C GLU A 2 4.27 17.35 -15.35
N ILE A 3 4.25 16.18 -14.72
CA ILE A 3 3.27 15.84 -13.67
C ILE A 3 4.05 15.80 -12.37
N GLU A 4 3.69 16.68 -11.45
CA GLU A 4 4.18 16.59 -10.07
C GLU A 4 3.33 15.58 -9.30
N ILE A 5 4.00 14.70 -8.56
CA ILE A 5 3.36 13.64 -7.79
C ILE A 5 3.79 13.77 -6.34
N ASP A 6 2.80 13.81 -5.44
CA ASP A 6 3.02 13.70 -4.00
C ASP A 6 2.08 12.66 -3.37
N PHE A 7 2.28 12.38 -2.07
CA PHE A 7 1.48 11.42 -1.32
C PHE A 7 1.11 11.98 0.05
N TYR A 8 -0.10 11.66 0.51
CA TYR A 8 -0.54 11.92 1.88
C TYR A 8 -1.42 10.79 2.40
N PHE A 9 -1.61 10.74 3.72
CA PHE A 9 -2.54 9.81 4.36
C PHE A 9 -3.89 10.49 4.59
N GLY A 10 -4.97 9.82 4.21
CA GLY A 10 -6.33 10.36 4.36
C GLY A 10 -7.40 9.30 4.52
N ALA A 11 -8.64 9.73 4.69
CA ALA A 11 -9.78 8.81 4.78
C ALA A 11 -10.02 8.12 3.42
N PRO A 12 -10.39 6.82 3.42
CA PRO A 12 -10.76 6.12 2.19
C PRO A 12 -12.06 6.71 1.60
N VAL A 13 -12.12 6.85 0.27
CA VAL A 13 -13.25 7.48 -0.45
C VAL A 13 -14.51 6.63 -0.43
N ASP A 14 -14.37 5.34 -0.68
CA ASP A 14 -15.41 4.36 -0.41
C ASP A 14 -15.10 3.70 0.93
N ASN A 15 -16.09 3.16 1.62
CA ASN A 15 -15.91 2.31 2.82
C ASN A 15 -15.14 1.02 2.47
N ASN A 16 -13.93 1.17 1.96
CA ASN A 16 -13.07 0.14 1.42
C ASN A 16 -12.77 -0.80 2.57
N ILE A 17 -13.40 -1.97 2.52
CA ILE A 17 -13.37 -2.99 3.58
C ILE A 17 -11.92 -3.44 3.86
N ILE A 18 -11.05 -3.26 2.87
CA ILE A 18 -9.67 -3.73 2.81
C ILE A 18 -8.77 -3.00 3.82
N ALA A 19 -8.99 -1.71 4.05
CA ALA A 19 -8.18 -0.90 4.96
C ALA A 19 -9.07 0.03 5.79
N LYS A 20 -9.13 -0.21 7.09
CA LYS A 20 -9.76 0.69 8.06
C LYS A 20 -8.74 1.73 8.50
N GLY A 21 -9.16 2.97 8.70
CA GLY A 21 -8.28 4.07 9.13
C GLY A 21 -7.64 4.83 7.97
N SER A 22 -6.53 5.51 8.24
CA SER A 22 -5.82 6.35 7.28
C SER A 22 -5.16 5.52 6.18
N VAL A 23 -5.40 5.84 4.91
CA VAL A 23 -4.85 5.13 3.73
C VAL A 23 -3.97 6.06 2.88
N PRO A 24 -2.96 5.54 2.16
CA PRO A 24 -2.17 6.34 1.24
C PRO A 24 -3.03 6.81 0.07
N ILE A 25 -2.91 8.11 -0.27
CA ILE A 25 -3.55 8.76 -1.41
C ILE A 25 -2.44 9.47 -2.19
N VAL A 26 -2.41 9.24 -3.50
CA VAL A 26 -1.49 9.94 -4.40
C VAL A 26 -2.17 11.20 -4.91
N ARG A 27 -1.48 12.34 -4.90
CA ARG A 27 -1.93 13.53 -5.63
C ARG A 27 -1.08 13.73 -6.86
N MET A 28 -1.77 13.94 -7.97
CA MET A 28 -1.15 14.26 -9.26
C MET A 28 -1.59 15.67 -9.65
N PHE A 29 -0.62 16.55 -9.87
CA PHE A 29 -0.86 17.91 -10.31
C PHE A 29 -0.53 18.06 -11.79
N GLY A 30 -1.41 18.73 -12.52
CA GLY A 30 -1.24 18.95 -13.95
C GLY A 30 -2.10 20.08 -14.49
N ILE A 31 -2.12 20.21 -15.81
CA ILE A 31 -2.95 21.17 -16.53
C ILE A 31 -3.78 20.45 -17.60
N THR A 32 -4.99 20.91 -17.87
CA THR A 32 -5.76 20.47 -19.04
C THR A 32 -5.19 21.09 -20.31
N ASN A 33 -5.64 20.61 -21.48
CA ASN A 33 -5.25 21.17 -22.77
C ASN A 33 -5.66 22.64 -22.93
N GLU A 34 -6.73 23.05 -22.24
CA GLU A 34 -7.23 24.42 -22.18
C GLU A 34 -6.48 25.29 -21.16
N GLY A 35 -5.50 24.73 -20.44
CA GLY A 35 -4.65 25.44 -19.49
C GLY A 35 -5.21 25.56 -18.07
N HIS A 36 -6.21 24.75 -17.69
CA HIS A 36 -6.74 24.74 -16.33
C HIS A 36 -5.91 23.85 -15.40
N SER A 37 -5.52 24.36 -14.23
CA SER A 37 -4.85 23.54 -13.21
C SER A 37 -5.77 22.47 -12.65
N VAL A 38 -5.27 21.24 -12.52
CA VAL A 38 -5.99 20.08 -11.99
C VAL A 38 -5.17 19.43 -10.89
N CYS A 39 -5.84 19.07 -9.80
CA CYS A 39 -5.34 18.15 -8.78
C CYS A 39 -6.20 16.88 -8.82
N CYS A 40 -5.59 15.74 -9.14
CA CYS A 40 -6.24 14.44 -9.14
C CYS A 40 -5.82 13.64 -7.91
N HIS A 41 -6.79 13.11 -7.16
CA HIS A 41 -6.55 12.20 -6.04
C HIS A 41 -6.73 10.76 -6.52
N VAL A 42 -5.66 9.97 -6.44
CA VAL A 42 -5.67 8.55 -6.83
C VAL A 42 -5.75 7.69 -5.58
N HIS A 43 -6.73 6.79 -5.57
CA HIS A 43 -7.06 5.91 -4.45
C HIS A 43 -6.83 4.44 -4.81
N GLY A 44 -6.69 3.56 -3.81
CA GLY A 44 -6.62 2.11 -4.00
C GLY A 44 -5.23 1.58 -4.41
N PHE A 45 -4.20 2.43 -4.37
CA PHE A 45 -2.82 2.01 -4.59
C PHE A 45 -2.09 1.82 -3.26
N PHE A 46 -1.46 0.66 -3.09
CA PHE A 46 -0.68 0.33 -1.89
C PHE A 46 0.71 -0.15 -2.30
N PRO A 47 1.79 0.33 -1.65
CA PRO A 47 3.14 -0.15 -1.93
C PRO A 47 3.28 -1.65 -1.69
N TYR A 48 4.08 -2.30 -2.54
CA TYR A 48 4.41 -3.73 -2.44
C TYR A 48 5.90 -3.96 -2.67
N PHE A 49 6.39 -5.12 -2.23
CA PHE A 49 7.74 -5.58 -2.49
C PHE A 49 7.73 -7.10 -2.63
N MET A 50 8.78 -7.64 -3.25
CA MET A 50 8.95 -9.08 -3.44
C MET A 50 10.12 -9.59 -2.60
N ILE A 51 9.98 -10.80 -2.08
CA ILE A 51 11.05 -11.54 -1.41
C ILE A 51 11.16 -12.93 -2.03
N LYS A 52 12.33 -13.57 -1.90
CA LYS A 52 12.48 -14.96 -2.33
C LYS A 52 11.61 -15.86 -1.47
N LEU A 53 10.88 -16.77 -2.11
CA LEU A 53 10.08 -17.77 -1.42
C LEU A 53 11.01 -18.80 -0.74
N PRO A 54 10.91 -19.00 0.59
CA PRO A 54 11.64 -20.07 1.25
C PRO A 54 11.21 -21.45 0.74
N ALA A 55 12.13 -22.41 0.69
CA ALA A 55 11.86 -23.75 0.12
C ALA A 55 10.73 -24.53 0.84
N ASN A 56 10.53 -24.26 2.13
CA ASN A 56 9.52 -24.91 2.97
C ASN A 56 8.34 -23.96 3.27
N PHE A 57 8.01 -23.06 2.36
CA PHE A 57 6.88 -22.15 2.48
C PHE A 57 5.88 -22.45 1.37
N ASP A 58 4.61 -22.66 1.75
CA ASP A 58 3.54 -22.93 0.80
C ASP A 58 2.31 -22.04 1.02
N GLN A 59 1.21 -22.36 0.34
CA GLN A 59 -0.02 -21.57 0.37
C GLN A 59 -0.69 -21.57 1.75
N ASP A 60 -0.51 -22.64 2.54
CA ASP A 60 -1.11 -22.77 3.88
C ASP A 60 -0.41 -21.86 4.89
N ASP A 61 0.86 -21.51 4.65
CA ASP A 61 1.65 -20.60 5.48
C ASP A 61 1.30 -19.11 5.29
N VAL A 62 0.70 -18.74 4.16
CA VAL A 62 0.48 -17.35 3.74
C VAL A 62 -0.26 -16.54 4.80
N LEU A 63 -1.38 -17.06 5.31
CA LEU A 63 -2.20 -16.35 6.29
C LEU A 63 -1.46 -16.17 7.62
N SER A 64 -0.74 -17.21 8.07
CA SER A 64 0.05 -17.18 9.30
C SER A 64 1.16 -16.15 9.20
N PHE A 65 1.86 -16.13 8.06
CA PHE A 65 2.91 -15.16 7.78
C PHE A 65 2.39 -13.73 7.71
N GLN A 66 1.29 -13.49 6.98
CA GLN A 66 0.66 -12.17 6.89
C GLN A 66 0.33 -11.61 8.28
N ASN A 67 -0.28 -12.44 9.14
CA ASN A 67 -0.62 -12.04 10.51
C ASN A 67 0.61 -11.72 11.35
N LYS A 68 1.64 -12.58 11.31
CA LYS A 68 2.91 -12.37 12.03
C LYS A 68 3.63 -11.10 11.56
N LEU A 69 3.71 -10.87 10.26
CA LEU A 69 4.33 -9.68 9.68
C LEU A 69 3.55 -8.41 10.08
N ASN A 70 2.22 -8.46 10.02
CA ASN A 70 1.37 -7.35 10.46
C ASN A 70 1.62 -6.99 11.94
N THR A 71 1.63 -7.99 12.82
CA THR A 71 1.92 -7.78 14.25
C THR A 71 3.32 -7.22 14.47
N ALA A 72 4.33 -7.77 13.80
CA ALA A 72 5.71 -7.31 13.92
C ALA A 72 5.86 -5.84 13.49
N ILE A 73 5.25 -5.45 12.36
CA ILE A 73 5.29 -4.07 11.88
C ILE A 73 4.59 -3.12 12.85
N ILE A 74 3.37 -3.45 13.30
CA ILE A 74 2.63 -2.61 14.25
C ILE A 74 3.42 -2.42 15.55
N ALA A 75 4.10 -3.47 16.03
CA ALA A 75 4.93 -3.39 17.24
C ALA A 75 6.18 -2.52 17.07
N ASP A 76 6.77 -2.49 15.87
CA ASP A 76 7.95 -1.67 15.53
C ASP A 76 7.61 -0.19 15.33
N MET A 77 6.34 0.15 15.09
CA MET A 77 5.90 1.54 14.96
C MET A 77 6.11 2.30 16.28
N LYS A 78 7.16 3.14 16.32
CA LYS A 78 7.52 4.00 17.47
C LYS A 78 6.38 4.88 17.99
N SER A 79 5.40 5.18 17.13
CA SER A 79 4.13 5.80 17.51
C SER A 79 3.10 5.47 16.44
N ASN A 80 2.08 4.67 16.78
CA ASN A 80 0.94 4.43 15.89
C ASN A 80 -0.01 5.66 15.89
N LYS A 81 0.51 6.84 15.55
CA LYS A 81 -0.23 8.13 15.60
C LYS A 81 -1.52 8.08 14.77
N GLU A 82 -1.46 7.36 13.66
CA GLU A 82 -2.54 7.22 12.69
C GLU A 82 -3.51 6.07 13.05
N ASN A 83 -3.33 5.41 14.21
CA ASN A 83 -4.11 4.26 14.66
C ASN A 83 -4.33 3.21 13.55
N ILE A 84 -3.26 2.88 12.83
CA ILE A 84 -3.29 1.94 11.71
C ILE A 84 -3.67 0.56 12.28
N PRO A 85 -4.84 0.01 11.91
CA PRO A 85 -5.31 -1.25 12.45
C PRO A 85 -4.70 -2.46 11.73
N LYS A 86 -4.24 -2.27 10.49
CA LYS A 86 -3.65 -3.31 9.64
C LYS A 86 -2.61 -2.67 8.73
N ALA A 87 -1.34 -3.00 8.95
CA ALA A 87 -0.19 -2.52 8.18
C ALA A 87 0.11 -3.39 6.95
N VAL A 88 -0.21 -4.69 6.99
CA VAL A 88 0.00 -5.62 5.87
C VAL A 88 -1.36 -5.99 5.28
N ILE A 89 -1.63 -5.60 4.03
CA ILE A 89 -2.94 -5.76 3.40
C ILE A 89 -3.15 -7.18 2.89
N SER A 90 -2.18 -7.68 2.11
CA SER A 90 -2.16 -9.02 1.54
C SER A 90 -0.72 -9.56 1.45
N VAL A 91 -0.60 -10.88 1.35
CA VAL A 91 0.62 -11.59 0.95
C VAL A 91 0.22 -12.61 -0.12
N GLU A 92 0.98 -12.68 -1.19
CA GLU A 92 0.69 -13.54 -2.34
C GLU A 92 1.98 -14.24 -2.81
N ILE A 93 1.87 -15.52 -3.13
CA ILE A 93 2.94 -16.26 -3.82
C ILE A 93 2.78 -15.99 -5.31
N VAL A 94 3.82 -15.42 -5.92
CA VAL A 94 3.83 -15.08 -7.33
C VAL A 94 5.02 -15.72 -8.04
N LEU A 95 4.81 -16.15 -9.29
CA LEU A 95 5.90 -16.55 -10.17
C LEU A 95 6.53 -15.29 -10.76
N ALA A 96 7.81 -15.06 -10.47
CA ALA A 96 8.57 -13.94 -10.97
C ALA A 96 10.00 -14.37 -11.29
N GLN A 97 10.69 -13.59 -12.13
CA GLN A 97 12.08 -13.83 -12.51
C GLN A 97 12.95 -12.66 -12.05
N SER A 98 14.16 -12.99 -11.59
CA SER A 98 15.21 -11.99 -11.31
C SER A 98 15.61 -11.28 -12.61
N LEU A 99 15.80 -9.97 -12.54
CA LEU A 99 16.39 -9.20 -13.65
C LEU A 99 17.90 -9.44 -13.81
N PHE A 100 18.54 -10.01 -12.78
CA PHE A 100 19.95 -10.41 -12.76
C PHE A 100 20.11 -11.89 -13.09
#